data_AF-A0A3M7KRT7-F1
#
_entry.id   AF-A0A3M7KRT7-F1
#
_cell.length_a   1.000
_cell.length_b   1.000
_cell.length_c   1.000
_cell.angle_alpha   90.00
_cell.angle_beta   90.00
_cell.angle_gamma   90.00
#
_symmetry.space_group_name_H-M   'P 1'
#
loop_
_entity.id
_entity.type
_entity.pdbx_description
1 polymer ?
#
loop_
_entity_poly.entity_id
_entity_poly.type
_entity_poly.pdbx_seq_one_letter_code
_entity_poly.pdbx_strand_id
1 'polypeptide(L)'
;MSALRTLYNGLRARLPAVFRRRDVSGRDEVGNTYYRWFERQTDGSDRERREVDLGGKEFEPDLIPPVWNQWLRRTRVEPPSEEDIAKGKAFRQQVQSRAAFHAAEDMRRAAR
;
A
#
# COMPACT_ATOMS: atom_id res chain seq x y z
N MET A 1 -12.19 -49.67 17.10
CA MET A 1 -11.87 -48.38 17.75
C MET A 1 -10.35 -48.28 17.80
N SER A 2 -9.74 -47.68 16.77
CA SER A 2 -8.99 -46.39 16.82
C SER A 2 -7.82 -46.44 17.80
N ALA A 3 -6.54 -46.37 17.42
CA ALA A 3 -5.95 -45.37 16.54
C ALA A 3 -4.61 -45.88 15.93
N LEU A 4 -4.66 -46.39 14.70
CA LEU A 4 -3.52 -46.87 13.91
C LEU A 4 -2.92 -45.76 13.01
N ARG A 5 -2.95 -44.47 13.43
CA ARG A 5 -2.66 -43.37 12.49
C ARG A 5 -2.14 -42.08 13.11
N THR A 6 -1.39 -42.15 14.22
CA THR A 6 -0.91 -40.92 14.89
C THR A 6 0.61 -40.85 15.03
N LEU A 7 1.37 -41.51 14.13
CA LEU A 7 2.84 -41.41 14.10
C LEU A 7 3.42 -41.17 12.69
N TYR A 8 2.59 -40.76 11.72
CA TYR A 8 3.03 -40.48 10.34
C TYR A 8 2.53 -39.12 9.82
N ASN A 9 2.58 -38.06 10.63
CA ASN A 9 2.35 -36.68 10.18
C ASN A 9 3.47 -35.71 10.61
N GLY A 10 4.65 -36.24 10.96
CA GLY A 10 5.78 -35.46 11.45
C GLY A 10 6.75 -34.94 10.37
N LEU A 11 6.53 -35.22 9.08
CA LEU A 11 7.58 -35.03 8.06
C LEU A 11 7.11 -34.48 6.71
N ARG A 12 6.09 -33.60 6.65
CA ARG A 12 5.66 -33.07 5.33
C ARG A 12 5.10 -31.63 5.25
N ALA A 13 5.47 -30.74 6.17
CA ALA A 13 5.10 -29.31 6.05
C ALA A 13 6.26 -28.34 6.28
N ARG A 14 7.50 -28.74 5.99
CA ARG A 14 8.67 -27.85 5.99
C ARG A 14 9.38 -27.92 4.64
N LEU A 15 8.70 -27.45 3.59
CA LEU A 15 9.39 -26.79 2.49
C LEU A 15 9.20 -25.29 2.74
N PRO A 16 10.28 -24.50 2.79
CA PRO A 16 10.19 -23.17 3.34
C PRO A 16 9.45 -22.28 2.33
N ALA A 17 8.76 -21.26 2.85
CA ALA A 17 8.09 -20.21 2.11
C ALA A 17 9.09 -19.31 1.33
N VAL A 18 10.01 -19.88 0.55
CA VAL A 18 11.24 -19.19 0.14
C VAL A 18 11.07 -18.26 -1.05
N PHE A 19 10.02 -18.37 -1.85
CA PHE A 19 9.79 -17.38 -2.91
C PHE A 19 8.32 -17.02 -3.01
N ARG A 20 7.83 -16.26 -2.02
CA ARG A 20 6.67 -15.40 -2.25
C ARG A 20 7.07 -14.41 -3.36
N ARG A 21 6.70 -14.70 -4.61
CA ARG A 21 6.82 -13.74 -5.71
C ARG A 21 5.96 -12.53 -5.34
N ARG A 22 6.62 -11.45 -4.93
CA ARG A 22 5.99 -10.15 -4.77
C ARG A 22 6.07 -9.46 -6.12
N ASP A 23 4.91 -9.23 -6.75
CA ASP A 23 4.85 -8.52 -8.01
C ASP A 23 4.92 -7.01 -7.73
N VAL A 24 5.91 -6.34 -8.33
CA VAL A 24 6.04 -4.88 -8.25
C VAL A 24 4.89 -4.28 -9.05
N SER A 25 4.00 -3.59 -8.35
CA SER A 25 2.82 -2.93 -8.95
C SER A 25 3.12 -1.50 -9.38
N GLY A 26 4.15 -0.86 -8.80
CA GLY A 26 4.64 0.45 -9.22
C GLY A 26 5.56 1.10 -8.21
N ARG A 27 6.06 2.29 -8.56
CA ARG A 27 6.82 3.17 -7.68
C ARG A 27 6.26 4.58 -7.76
N ASP A 28 6.33 5.33 -6.68
CA ASP A 28 5.99 6.75 -6.69
C ASP A 28 7.22 7.67 -6.81
N GLU A 29 6.96 8.97 -6.93
CA GLU A 29 8.00 10.01 -7.04
C GLU A 29 8.87 10.14 -5.76
N VAL A 30 8.41 9.60 -4.63
CA VAL A 30 9.08 9.69 -3.32
C VAL A 30 10.02 8.49 -3.10
N GLY A 31 9.98 7.51 -4.01
CA GLY A 31 10.79 6.30 -3.98
C GLY A 31 10.13 5.13 -3.25
N ASN A 32 8.84 5.22 -2.91
CA ASN A 32 8.11 4.11 -2.33
C ASN A 32 7.85 3.06 -3.41
N THR A 33 8.01 1.77 -3.07
CA THR A 33 7.72 0.66 -3.99
C THR A 33 6.50 -0.11 -3.51
N TYR A 34 5.54 -0.32 -4.41
CA TYR A 34 4.28 -0.98 -4.11
C TYR A 34 4.28 -2.41 -4.65
N TYR A 35 3.85 -3.34 -3.81
CA TYR A 35 3.84 -4.76 -4.11
C TYR A 35 2.44 -5.34 -3.99
N ARG A 36 2.13 -6.30 -4.86
CA ARG A 36 0.93 -7.14 -4.82
C ARG A 36 1.35 -8.59 -4.94
N TRP A 37 0.71 -9.48 -4.17
CA TRP A 37 0.87 -10.92 -4.33
C TRP A 37 -0.34 -11.67 -3.78
N PHE A 38 -0.46 -12.95 -4.13
CA PHE A 38 -1.48 -13.83 -3.57
C PHE A 38 -0.84 -14.81 -2.58
N GLU A 39 -1.44 -14.93 -1.42
CA GLU A 39 -1.01 -15.82 -0.34
C GLU A 39 -2.03 -16.95 -0.17
N ARG A 40 -1.59 -18.18 -0.42
CA ARG A 40 -2.36 -19.41 -0.17
C ARG A 40 -2.64 -19.52 1.34
N GLN A 41 -3.90 -19.53 1.70
CA GLN A 41 -4.35 -19.75 3.08
C GLN A 41 -4.43 -21.25 3.37
N THR A 42 -4.52 -21.61 4.66
CA THR A 42 -4.61 -23.01 5.11
C THR A 42 -5.89 -23.72 4.68
N ASP A 43 -6.94 -22.97 4.35
CA ASP A 43 -8.20 -23.47 3.81
C ASP A 43 -8.17 -23.71 2.28
N GLY A 44 -7.03 -23.44 1.63
CA GLY A 44 -6.85 -23.58 0.19
C GLY A 44 -7.23 -22.36 -0.64
N SER A 45 -7.82 -21.32 -0.04
CA SER A 45 -8.14 -20.05 -0.71
C SER A 45 -6.89 -19.20 -0.96
N ASP A 46 -6.93 -18.35 -1.98
CA ASP A 46 -5.88 -17.36 -2.23
C ASP A 46 -6.32 -15.99 -1.73
N ARG A 47 -5.51 -15.38 -0.84
CA ARG A 47 -5.74 -14.02 -0.35
C ARG A 47 -4.76 -13.07 -1.02
N GLU A 48 -5.27 -12.11 -1.79
CA GLU A 48 -4.46 -11.01 -2.27
C GLU A 48 -3.89 -10.22 -1.08
N ARG A 49 -2.64 -9.79 -1.15
CA ARG A 49 -1.95 -8.90 -0.21
C ARG A 49 -1.34 -7.75 -1.00
N ARG A 50 -1.35 -6.57 -0.39
CA ARG A 50 -0.77 -5.33 -0.94
C ARG A 50 0.07 -4.69 0.15
N GLU A 51 1.27 -4.26 -0.19
CA GLU A 51 2.22 -3.67 0.75
C GLU A 51 3.02 -2.56 0.06
N VAL A 52 3.51 -1.62 0.85
CA VAL A 52 4.43 -0.57 0.42
C VAL A 52 5.75 -0.73 1.16
N ASP A 53 6.84 -0.61 0.43
CA ASP A 53 8.19 -0.47 0.97
C ASP A 53 8.59 1.00 0.89
N LEU A 54 8.86 1.60 2.06
CA LEU A 54 9.25 3.00 2.20
C LEU A 54 10.76 3.21 2.07
N GLY A 55 11.53 2.15 1.76
CA GLY A 55 12.98 2.25 1.61
C GLY A 55 13.71 2.58 2.92
N GLY A 56 13.17 2.11 4.05
CA GLY A 56 13.74 2.34 5.38
C GLY A 56 13.34 3.65 6.06
N LYS A 57 12.46 4.45 5.45
CA LYS A 57 11.86 5.63 6.12
C LYS A 57 10.88 5.17 7.21
N GLU A 58 10.81 5.92 8.31
CA GLU A 58 9.75 5.74 9.30
C GLU A 58 8.38 6.10 8.68
N PHE A 59 7.34 5.38 9.10
CA PHE A 59 6.00 5.60 8.54
C PHE A 59 5.43 6.94 9.02
N GLU A 60 5.17 7.82 8.06
CA GLU A 60 4.38 9.04 8.27
C GLU A 60 3.17 9.02 7.33
N PRO A 61 1.99 9.52 7.76
CA PRO A 61 0.77 9.50 6.95
C PRO A 61 0.91 10.19 5.58
N ASP A 62 1.77 11.20 5.48
CA ASP A 62 1.93 12.02 4.27
C ASP A 62 2.91 11.44 3.25
N LEU A 63 3.66 10.39 3.61
CA LEU A 63 4.62 9.74 2.72
C LEU A 63 3.95 8.95 1.59
N ILE A 64 2.70 8.51 1.79
CA ILE A 64 1.97 7.70 0.81
C ILE A 64 0.98 8.59 0.06
N PRO A 65 1.11 8.76 -1.27
CA PRO A 65 0.13 9.51 -2.05
C PRO A 65 -1.29 8.94 -1.89
N PRO A 66 -2.34 9.79 -1.86
CA PRO A 66 -3.71 9.34 -1.61
C PRO A 66 -4.20 8.24 -2.57
N VAL A 67 -3.83 8.31 -3.85
CA VAL A 67 -4.25 7.32 -4.86
C VAL A 67 -3.64 5.94 -4.57
N TRP A 68 -2.38 5.91 -4.12
CA TRP A 68 -1.74 4.68 -3.67
C TRP A 68 -2.34 4.15 -2.36
N ASN A 69 -2.73 5.05 -1.44
CA ASN A 69 -3.43 4.65 -0.22
C ASN A 69 -4.81 4.00 -0.50
N GLN A 70 -5.57 4.52 -1.48
CA GLN A 70 -6.82 3.90 -1.93
C GLN A 70 -6.60 2.49 -2.49
N TRP A 71 -5.52 2.29 -3.24
CA TRP A 71 -5.15 0.97 -3.74
C TRP A 71 -4.71 0.02 -2.62
N LEU A 72 -3.88 0.47 -1.68
CA LEU A 72 -3.49 -0.33 -0.51
C LEU A 72 -4.71 -0.76 0.33
N ARG A 73 -5.70 0.12 0.46
CA ARG A 73 -6.98 -0.13 1.15
C ARG A 73 -8.00 -0.93 0.34
N ARG A 74 -7.64 -1.34 -0.89
CA ARG A 74 -8.52 -2.09 -1.81
C ARG A 74 -9.81 -1.37 -2.20
N THR A 75 -9.88 -0.05 -2.01
CA THR A 75 -10.95 0.77 -2.58
C THR A 75 -10.85 0.79 -4.10
N ARG A 76 -9.62 0.65 -4.63
CA ARG A 76 -9.32 0.52 -6.06
C ARG A 76 -8.79 -0.87 -6.37
N VAL A 77 -9.26 -1.50 -7.45
CA VAL A 77 -8.79 -2.83 -7.86
C VAL A 77 -7.41 -2.76 -8.49
N GLU A 78 -7.27 -1.93 -9.54
CA GLU A 78 -6.02 -1.74 -10.28
C GLU A 78 -5.07 -0.73 -9.62
N PRO A 79 -3.75 -0.91 -9.74
CA PRO A 79 -2.79 0.08 -9.28
C PRO A 79 -3.02 1.43 -10.02
N PRO A 80 -2.62 2.55 -9.42
CA PRO A 80 -2.70 3.86 -10.05
C PRO A 80 -1.93 3.89 -11.36
N SER A 81 -2.51 4.48 -12.40
CA SER A 81 -1.78 4.79 -13.63
C SER A 81 -0.92 6.04 -13.45
N GLU A 82 0.01 6.28 -14.38
CA GLU A 82 0.80 7.51 -14.41
C GLU A 82 -0.09 8.77 -14.49
N GLU A 83 -1.18 8.70 -15.25
CA GLU A 83 -2.15 9.79 -15.36
C GLU A 83 -2.86 10.06 -14.03
N ASP A 84 -3.26 9.00 -13.30
CA ASP A 84 -3.87 9.15 -11.97
C ASP A 84 -2.92 9.83 -10.98
N ILE A 85 -1.64 9.45 -11.02
CA ILE A 85 -0.59 10.02 -10.18
C ILE A 85 -0.40 11.51 -10.51
N ALA A 86 -0.33 11.85 -11.80
CA ALA A 86 -0.19 13.23 -12.27
C ALA A 86 -1.39 14.10 -11.87
N LYS A 87 -2.62 13.60 -12.05
CA LYS A 87 -3.85 14.28 -11.62
C LYS A 87 -3.87 14.51 -10.11
N GLY A 88 -3.52 13.48 -9.33
CA GLY A 88 -3.44 13.59 -7.87
C GLY A 88 -2.41 14.61 -7.40
N LYS A 89 -1.26 14.71 -8.10
CA LYS A 89 -0.23 15.72 -7.83
C LYS A 89 -0.73 17.13 -8.13
N ALA A 90 -1.29 17.36 -9.31
CA ALA A 90 -1.82 18.67 -9.71
C ALA A 90 -2.92 19.14 -8.74
N PHE A 91 -3.82 18.24 -8.34
CA PHE A 91 -4.86 18.55 -7.36
C PHE A 91 -4.27 18.96 -6.01
N ARG A 92 -3.27 18.22 -5.48
CA ARG A 92 -2.61 18.58 -4.21
C ARG A 92 -1.95 19.96 -4.28
N GLN A 93 -1.23 20.24 -5.36
CA GLN A 93 -0.59 21.54 -5.56
C GLN A 93 -1.62 22.68 -5.59
N GLN A 94 -2.75 22.47 -6.27
CA GLN A 94 -3.82 23.46 -6.33
C GLN A 94 -4.46 23.71 -4.97
N VAL A 95 -4.75 22.65 -4.20
CA VAL A 95 -5.34 22.76 -2.85
C VAL A 95 -4.37 23.47 -1.90
N GLN A 96 -3.09 23.13 -1.92
CA GLN A 96 -2.07 23.78 -1.10
C GLN A 96 -1.94 25.27 -1.43
N SER A 97 -1.93 25.63 -2.72
CA SER A 97 -1.88 27.03 -3.15
C SER A 97 -3.11 27.82 -2.66
N ARG A 98 -4.31 27.24 -2.76
CA ARG A 98 -5.54 27.88 -2.27
C ARG A 98 -5.53 28.04 -0.75
N ALA A 99 -5.11 27.01 -0.03
CA ALA A 99 -5.00 27.06 1.43
C ALA A 99 -4.03 28.16 1.88
N ALA A 100 -2.86 28.26 1.23
CA ALA A 100 -1.88 29.31 1.51
C ALA A 100 -2.43 30.71 1.23
N PHE A 101 -3.17 30.88 0.12
CA PHE A 101 -3.81 32.15 -0.20
C PHE A 101 -4.80 32.59 0.88
N HIS A 102 -5.72 31.70 1.30
CA HIS A 102 -6.69 32.00 2.34
C HIS A 102 -6.04 32.27 3.70
N ALA A 103 -5.05 31.47 4.09
CA ALA A 103 -4.30 31.70 5.32
C ALA A 103 -3.64 33.09 5.34
N ALA A 104 -3.07 33.53 4.21
CA ALA A 104 -2.48 34.86 4.08
C ALA A 104 -3.53 35.98 4.16
N GLU A 105 -4.72 35.79 3.58
CA GLU A 105 -5.82 36.73 3.72
C GLU A 105 -6.32 36.84 5.16
N ASP A 106 -6.48 35.72 5.85
CA ASP A 106 -6.93 35.70 7.24
C ASP A 106 -5.91 36.36 8.18
N MET A 107 -4.61 36.14 7.95
CA MET A 107 -3.54 36.86 8.67
C MET A 107 -3.59 38.37 8.42
N ARG A 108 -3.85 38.80 7.18
CA ARG A 108 -4.01 40.23 6.84
C ARG A 108 -5.23 40.84 7.53
N ARG A 109 -6.33 40.09 7.65
CA ARG A 109 -7.54 40.53 8.36
C ARG A 109 -7.30 40.63 9.87
N ALA A 110 -6.56 39.69 10.45
CA ALA A 110 -6.24 39.68 11.88
C ALA A 110 -5.27 40.80 12.31
N ALA A 111 -4.50 41.35 11.37
CA ALA A 111 -3.55 42.45 11.62
C ALA A 111 -4.16 43.86 11.47
N ARG A 112 -5.43 43.97 11.07
CA ARG A 112 -6.19 45.23 11.01
C ARG A 112 -7.03 45.41 12.26
#